data_AF-T1AKW6-F1
#
_entry.id   AF-T1AKW6-F1
#
_cell.length_a   1.000
_cell.length_b   1.000
_cell.length_c   1.000
_cell.angle_alpha   90.00
_cell.angle_beta   90.00
_cell.angle_gamma   90.00
#
_symmetry.space_group_name_H-M   'P 1'
#
loop_
_entity.id
_entity.type
_entity.pdbx_description
1 polymer ?
#
loop_
_entity_poly.entity_id
_entity_poly.type
_entity_poly.pdbx_seq_one_letter_code
_entity_poly.pdbx_strand_id
1 'polypeptide(L)'
;MMQVDANSVLDQQMHRYLEDVRDSMRAKKIDYSSVERHASTITIVLKTAAARDAARTLITTNDTALTLHNGASGDGSYTLTAVLSPAELDKIEG
;
A
#
# COMPACT_ATOMS: atom_id res chain seq x y z
N MET A 1 27.99 9.76 7.09
CA MET A 1 27.16 9.10 6.06
C MET A 1 26.35 8.03 6.78
N MET A 2 25.11 8.34 7.17
CA MET A 2 24.18 7.44 7.89
C MET A 2 22.75 7.55 7.35
N GLN A 3 22.52 8.32 6.27
CA GLN A 3 21.18 8.55 5.73
C GLN A 3 20.74 7.45 4.75
N VAL A 4 21.69 6.63 4.28
CA VAL A 4 21.42 5.55 3.32
C VAL A 4 20.72 4.38 4.01
N ASP A 5 21.02 4.13 5.28
CA ASP A 5 20.47 3.01 6.04
C ASP A 5 18.95 3.14 6.23
N ALA A 6 18.47 4.30 6.72
CA ALA A 6 17.04 4.54 6.92
C ALA A 6 16.25 4.43 5.60
N ASN A 7 16.80 4.97 4.50
CA ASN A 7 16.14 4.93 3.20
C ASN A 7 16.10 3.49 2.63
N SER A 8 17.17 2.71 2.82
CA SER A 8 17.20 1.31 2.41
C SER A 8 16.28 0.43 3.27
N VAL A 9 16.12 0.74 4.55
CA VAL A 9 15.21 0.01 5.46
C VAL A 9 13.76 0.31 5.06
N LEU A 10 13.41 1.57 4.84
CA LEU A 10 12.10 1.97 4.33
C LEU A 10 11.80 1.26 3.00
N ASP A 11 12.79 1.22 2.10
CA ASP A 11 12.66 0.56 0.80
C ASP A 11 12.32 -0.93 0.95
N GLN A 12 13.10 -1.66 1.76
CA GLN A 12 12.86 -3.07 2.05
C GLN A 12 11.50 -3.31 2.70
N GLN A 13 11.12 -2.47 3.67
CA GLN A 13 9.85 -2.65 4.37
C GLN A 13 8.69 -2.40 3.41
N MET A 14 8.76 -1.34 2.60
CA MET A 14 7.75 -1.06 1.59
C MET A 14 7.70 -2.10 0.48
N HIS A 15 8.84 -2.70 0.12
CA HIS A 15 8.86 -3.83 -0.80
C HIS A 15 8.10 -5.02 -0.21
N ARG A 16 8.38 -5.38 1.05
CA ARG A 16 7.66 -6.44 1.76
C ARG A 16 6.15 -6.17 1.84
N TYR A 17 5.75 -4.96 2.19
CA TYR A 17 4.34 -4.58 2.21
C TYR A 17 3.72 -4.69 0.82
N LEU A 18 4.40 -4.22 -0.24
CA LEU A 18 3.90 -4.34 -1.60
C LEU A 18 3.73 -5.81 -2.02
N GLU A 19 4.68 -6.67 -1.68
CA GLU A 19 4.59 -8.10 -1.93
C GLU A 19 3.42 -8.73 -1.17
N ASP A 20 3.29 -8.48 0.13
CA ASP A 20 2.19 -9.03 0.93
C ASP A 20 0.83 -8.57 0.41
N VAL A 21 0.67 -7.27 0.13
CA VAL A 21 -0.56 -6.73 -0.44
C VAL A 21 -0.91 -7.42 -1.76
N ARG A 22 0.08 -7.63 -2.64
CA ARG A 22 -0.15 -8.33 -3.92
C ARG A 22 -0.53 -9.79 -3.72
N ASP A 23 0.15 -10.50 -2.82
CA ASP A 23 -0.15 -11.90 -2.51
C ASP A 23 -1.55 -12.04 -1.89
N SER A 24 -1.85 -11.22 -0.89
CA SER A 24 -3.15 -11.12 -0.23
C SER A 24 -4.26 -10.82 -1.24
N MET A 25 -4.08 -9.81 -2.12
CA MET A 25 -5.06 -9.47 -3.16
C MET A 25 -5.27 -10.62 -4.16
N ARG A 26 -4.20 -11.31 -4.57
CA ARG A 26 -4.30 -12.50 -5.43
C ARG A 26 -5.00 -13.66 -4.75
N ALA A 27 -4.67 -13.94 -3.49
CA ALA A 27 -5.29 -14.99 -2.69
C ALA A 27 -6.81 -14.76 -2.55
N LYS A 28 -7.22 -13.49 -2.37
CA LYS A 28 -8.63 -13.09 -2.32
C LYS A 28 -9.29 -12.90 -3.70
N LYS A 29 -8.56 -13.10 -4.80
CA LYS A 29 -9.02 -12.89 -6.19
C LYS A 29 -9.62 -11.50 -6.40
N ILE A 30 -8.97 -10.47 -5.84
CA ILE A 30 -9.40 -9.08 -6.01
C ILE A 30 -8.90 -8.56 -7.36
N ASP A 31 -9.83 -8.13 -8.22
CA ASP A 31 -9.51 -7.52 -9.50
C ASP A 31 -8.89 -6.12 -9.33
N TYR A 32 -7.58 -6.04 -9.56
CA TYR A 32 -6.84 -4.78 -9.64
C TYR A 32 -6.34 -4.53 -11.07
N SER A 33 -6.28 -3.27 -11.46
CA SER A 33 -5.71 -2.81 -12.74
C SER A 33 -4.19 -2.68 -12.64
N SER A 34 -3.69 -2.02 -11.60
CA SER A 34 -2.25 -1.81 -11.38
C SER A 34 -1.94 -1.62 -9.91
N VAL A 35 -0.71 -1.95 -9.51
CA VAL A 35 -0.16 -1.68 -8.18
C VAL A 35 1.21 -1.05 -8.37
N GLU A 36 1.35 0.19 -7.95
CA GLU A 36 2.57 0.99 -8.09
C GLU A 36 3.04 1.47 -6.72
N ARG A 37 4.34 1.49 -6.51
CA ARG A 37 4.93 2.06 -5.29
C ARG A 37 5.65 3.37 -5.63
N HIS A 38 5.34 4.40 -4.87
CA HIS A 38 6.00 5.69 -4.88
C HIS A 38 6.60 5.97 -3.50
N ALA A 39 7.90 5.73 -3.35
CA ALA A 39 8.63 5.88 -2.09
C ALA A 39 7.93 5.17 -0.92
N SER A 40 7.37 5.90 0.04
CA SER A 40 6.63 5.42 1.22
C SER A 40 5.14 5.17 0.99
N THR A 41 4.73 5.14 -0.28
CA THR A 41 3.32 5.08 -0.70
C THR A 41 3.09 3.99 -1.73
N ILE A 42 1.99 3.26 -1.62
CA ILE A 42 1.57 2.24 -2.58
C ILE A 42 0.22 2.66 -3.14
N THR A 43 0.16 2.88 -4.45
CA THR A 43 -1.05 3.22 -5.19
C THR A 43 -1.57 2.00 -5.90
N ILE A 44 -2.81 1.63 -5.62
CA ILE A 44 -3.49 0.48 -6.20
C ILE A 44 -4.66 1.02 -7.01
N VAL A 45 -4.68 0.75 -8.31
CA VAL A 45 -5.78 1.09 -9.19
C VAL A 45 -6.67 -0.13 -9.34
N LEU A 46 -7.96 0.04 -9.12
CA LEU A 46 -8.98 -1.01 -9.14
C LEU A 46 -10.12 -0.64 -10.10
N LYS A 47 -10.77 -1.67 -10.65
CA LYS A 47 -11.85 -1.50 -11.63
C LYS A 47 -13.21 -1.23 -10.99
N THR A 48 -13.40 -1.60 -9.72
CA THR A 48 -14.69 -1.52 -9.04
C THR A 48 -14.55 -1.04 -7.60
N ALA A 49 -15.62 -0.40 -7.09
CA ALA A 49 -15.71 -0.01 -5.68
C ALA A 49 -15.62 -1.23 -4.75
N ALA A 50 -16.25 -2.34 -5.13
CA ALA A 50 -16.24 -3.58 -4.34
C ALA A 50 -14.83 -4.15 -4.19
N ALA A 51 -14.04 -4.16 -5.28
CA ALA A 51 -12.64 -4.58 -5.22
C ALA A 51 -11.83 -3.65 -4.31
N ARG A 52 -12.05 -2.33 -4.39
CA ARG A 52 -11.37 -1.34 -3.54
C ARG A 52 -11.68 -1.57 -2.06
N ASP A 53 -12.95 -1.77 -1.71
CA ASP A 53 -13.36 -2.01 -0.33
C ASP A 53 -12.87 -3.36 0.21
N ALA A 54 -12.85 -4.40 -0.63
CA ALA A 54 -12.25 -5.68 -0.27
C ALA A 54 -10.74 -5.56 -0.02
N ALA A 55 -10.02 -4.87 -0.92
CA ALA A 55 -8.58 -4.62 -0.79
C ALA A 55 -8.30 -3.80 0.47
N ARG A 56 -9.08 -2.74 0.69
CA ARG A 56 -8.97 -1.89 1.88
C ARG A 56 -9.10 -2.70 3.15
N THR A 57 -10.16 -3.50 3.26
CA THR A 57 -10.43 -4.33 4.44
C THR A 57 -9.30 -5.32 4.68
N LEU A 58 -8.82 -5.96 3.63
CA LEU A 58 -7.74 -6.93 3.68
C LEU A 58 -6.44 -6.32 4.19
N ILE A 59 -6.02 -5.19 3.58
CA ILE A 59 -4.78 -4.51 3.96
C ILE A 59 -4.89 -3.96 5.38
N THR A 60 -6.01 -3.35 5.78
CA THR A 60 -6.16 -2.91 7.18
C THR A 60 -6.14 -4.05 8.19
N THR A 61 -6.49 -5.28 7.76
CA THR A 61 -6.50 -6.45 8.65
C THR A 61 -5.10 -7.03 8.81
N ASN A 62 -4.33 -7.11 7.72
CA ASN A 62 -2.98 -7.68 7.73
C ASN A 62 -1.92 -6.66 8.17
N ASP A 63 -2.05 -5.41 7.74
CA ASP A 63 -1.06 -4.35 7.88
C ASP A 63 -1.66 -3.12 8.56
N THR A 64 -1.80 -3.19 9.87
CA THR A 64 -2.25 -2.05 10.69
C THR A 64 -1.27 -0.87 10.67
N ALA A 65 -0.05 -1.12 10.19
CA ALA A 65 0.99 -0.12 9.94
C ALA A 65 0.67 0.82 8.76
N LEU A 66 -0.21 0.40 7.84
CA LEU A 66 -0.53 1.16 6.63
C LEU A 66 -1.84 1.92 6.79
N THR A 67 -1.79 3.23 6.57
CA THR A 67 -2.98 4.08 6.46
C THR A 67 -3.49 4.06 5.03
N LEU A 68 -4.76 3.70 4.84
CA LEU A 68 -5.37 3.59 3.52
C LEU A 68 -6.27 4.79 3.22
N HIS A 69 -6.05 5.38 2.06
CA HIS A 69 -6.82 6.49 1.52
C HIS A 69 -7.53 6.07 0.23
N ASN A 70 -8.83 6.30 0.20
CA ASN A 70 -9.62 6.07 -1.01
C ASN A 70 -9.49 7.29 -1.94
N GLY A 71 -9.08 7.05 -3.18
CA GLY A 71 -9.11 8.00 -4.28
C GLY A 71 -10.16 7.61 -5.32
N ALA A 72 -10.75 8.61 -5.98
CA ALA A 72 -11.48 8.42 -7.21
C ALA A 72 -10.60 8.85 -8.38
N SER A 73 -10.41 7.99 -9.38
CA SER A 73 -9.78 8.40 -10.62
C SER A 73 -10.85 9.02 -11.53
N GLY A 74 -10.51 10.12 -12.20
CA GLY A 74 -11.46 10.88 -13.04
C GLY A 74 -12.01 10.09 -14.23
N ASP A 75 -11.36 8.99 -14.59
CA ASP A 75 -11.75 8.02 -15.60
C ASP A 75 -12.78 6.97 -15.11
N GLY A 76 -13.23 7.05 -13.86
CA GLY A 76 -14.18 6.11 -13.28
C GLY A 76 -13.52 4.88 -12.63
N SER A 77 -12.19 4.81 -12.61
CA SER A 77 -11.45 3.82 -11.82
C SER A 77 -11.42 4.20 -10.33
N TYR A 78 -11.21 3.19 -9.50
CA TYR A 78 -11.11 3.35 -8.06
C TYR A 78 -9.65 3.24 -7.66
N THR A 79 -9.14 4.22 -6.93
CA THR A 79 -7.76 4.19 -6.45
C THR A 79 -7.75 3.97 -4.94
N LEU A 80 -6.81 3.16 -4.48
CA LEU A 80 -6.54 2.93 -3.07
C LEU A 80 -5.07 3.22 -2.82
N THR A 81 -4.80 4.19 -1.96
CA THR A 81 -3.44 4.63 -1.64
C THR A 81 -3.12 4.18 -0.22
N ALA A 82 -2.14 3.28 -0.07
CA ALA A 82 -1.60 2.87 1.21
C ALA A 82 -0.36 3.71 1.52
N VAL A 83 -0.36 4.40 2.65
CA VAL A 83 0.73 5.24 3.14
C VAL A 83 1.25 4.61 4.42
N LEU A 84 2.56 4.53 4.60
CA LEU A 84 3.11 4.11 5.89
C LEU A 84 2.69 5.10 6.99
N SER A 85 2.20 4.59 8.11
CA SER A 85 1.81 5.44 9.23
C SER A 85 3.03 6.18 9.79
N PRO A 86 2.86 7.43 10.26
CA PRO A 86 3.98 8.22 10.78
C PRO A 86 4.69 7.54 11.96
N ALA A 87 3.97 6.74 12.76
CA ALA A 87 4.55 5.97 13.86
C ALA A 87 5.52 4.87 13.41
N GLU A 88 5.32 4.29 12.23
CA GLU A 88 6.24 3.29 11.67
C GLU A 88 7.39 3.97 10.93
N LEU A 89 7.13 5.09 10.26
CA LEU A 89 8.17 5.90 9.65
C LEU A 89 9.18 6.39 10.71
N ASP A 90 8.69 6.86 11.86
CA ASP A 90 9.52 7.29 12.99
C ASP A 90 10.42 6.16 13.53
N LYS A 91 9.95 4.91 13.54
CA LYS A 91 10.77 3.74 13.92
C LYS A 91 11.89 3.41 12.93
N ILE A 92 11.74 3.82 11.67
CA ILE A 92 12.73 3.56 10.61
C ILE A 92 13.77 4.69 10.56
N GLU A 93 13.33 5.92 10.83
CA GLU A 93 14.20 7.11 10.86
C GLU A 93 14.90 7.31 12.21
N GLY A 94 14.35 6.73 13.29
CA GLY A 94 14.80 6.87 14.68
C GLY A 94 15.95 5.98 15.12
#